data_AF-A0A7X8AA70-F1
#
_entry.id   AF-A0A7X8AA70-F1
#
_cell.length_a   1.000
_cell.length_b   1.000
_cell.length_c   1.000
_cell.angle_alpha   90.00
_cell.angle_beta   90.00
_cell.angle_gamma   90.00
#
_symmetry.space_group_name_H-M   'P 1'
#
loop_
_entity.id
_entity.type
_entity.pdbx_description
1 polymer ?
#
loop_
_entity_poly.entity_id
_entity_poly.type
_entity_poly.pdbx_seq_one_letter_code
_entity_poly.pdbx_strand_id
1 'polypeptide(L)'
;MPKAIKKVIARKSDEEQYQESVEHLRERLQERQRTLVKVGAAVLAVMVMIAGVFVYLDSAKTKAATYELEGYRHLAGGDPATAGLPAEERIKKALEAFSKAYDARKSADLKFSIGLCYFDLGRYDEAIKAFQEVGESADVRFAGLGQYKVAMVQLKKGDSAKALAALEKVVLTRNAPLQ
;
A
#
# COMPACT_ATOMS: atom_id res chain seq x y z
N MET A 1 31.76 25.66 -79.31
CA MET A 1 31.19 25.21 -78.02
C MET A 1 32.32 24.69 -77.13
N PRO A 2 32.71 25.36 -76.04
CA PRO A 2 33.66 24.79 -75.08
C PRO A 2 32.92 23.81 -74.16
N LYS A 3 33.47 22.60 -74.04
CA LYS A 3 32.92 21.47 -73.26
C LYS A 3 33.04 21.74 -71.76
N ALA A 4 32.01 21.36 -71.00
CA ALA A 4 32.01 21.42 -69.54
C ALA A 4 33.17 20.59 -68.96
N ILE A 5 34.09 21.27 -68.28
CA ILE A 5 35.17 20.62 -67.53
C ILE A 5 34.54 20.00 -66.28
N LYS A 6 34.46 18.67 -66.24
CA LYS A 6 34.07 17.92 -65.04
C LYS A 6 35.08 18.28 -63.95
N LYS A 7 34.60 18.96 -62.90
CA LYS A 7 35.38 19.26 -61.69
C LYS A 7 35.85 17.93 -61.12
N VAL A 8 37.15 17.64 -61.26
CA VAL A 8 37.78 16.46 -60.66
C VAL A 8 37.65 16.62 -59.16
N ILE A 9 36.78 15.81 -58.55
CA ILE A 9 36.65 15.74 -57.10
C ILE A 9 37.95 15.09 -56.64
N ALA A 10 38.84 15.90 -56.03
CA ALA A 10 40.08 15.41 -55.47
C ALA A 10 39.76 14.29 -54.48
N ARG A 11 40.33 13.10 -54.70
CA ARG A 11 40.32 12.03 -53.71
C ARG A 11 41.09 12.56 -52.50
N LYS A 12 40.45 12.55 -51.32
CA LYS A 12 41.10 12.83 -50.03
C LYS A 12 42.36 11.96 -49.89
N SER A 13 43.40 12.47 -49.25
CA SER A 13 44.61 11.68 -49.02
C SER A 13 44.29 10.46 -48.13
N ASP A 14 45.03 9.37 -48.29
CA ASP A 14 44.84 8.16 -47.48
C ASP A 14 44.93 8.45 -45.97
N GLU A 15 45.71 9.46 -45.61
CA GLU A 15 45.89 9.95 -44.24
C GLU A 15 44.67 10.72 -43.72
N GLU A 16 44.05 11.58 -44.54
CA GLU A 16 42.79 12.27 -44.20
C GLU A 16 41.64 11.28 -44.04
N GLN A 17 41.54 10.28 -44.92
CA GLN A 17 40.52 9.24 -44.85
C GLN A 17 40.69 8.34 -43.60
N TYR A 18 41.94 8.09 -43.19
CA TYR A 18 42.26 7.37 -41.97
C TYR A 18 41.88 8.17 -40.72
N GLN A 19 42.21 9.46 -40.66
CA GLN A 19 41.86 10.33 -39.53
C GLN A 19 40.34 10.46 -39.38
N GLU A 20 39.59 10.70 -40.46
CA GLU A 20 38.13 10.78 -40.45
C GLU A 20 37.48 9.46 -39.98
N SER A 21 38.05 8.32 -40.37
CA SER A 21 37.58 7.00 -39.92
C SER A 21 37.79 6.79 -38.42
N VAL A 22 38.93 7.24 -37.89
CA VAL A 22 39.26 7.17 -36.45
C VAL A 22 38.37 8.12 -35.65
N GLU A 23 38.13 9.34 -36.13
CA GLU A 23 37.22 10.31 -35.51
C GLU A 23 35.79 9.77 -35.46
N HIS A 24 35.26 9.26 -36.56
CA HIS A 24 33.91 8.71 -36.61
C HIS A 24 33.75 7.42 -35.77
N LEU A 25 34.82 6.62 -35.59
CA LEU A 25 34.82 5.53 -34.61
C LEU A 25 34.79 6.05 -33.17
N ARG A 26 35.58 7.08 -32.88
CA ARG A 26 35.62 7.72 -31.56
C ARG A 26 34.27 8.36 -31.19
N GLU A 27 33.63 9.06 -32.12
CA GLU A 27 32.31 9.65 -31.93
C GLU A 27 31.24 8.59 -31.65
N ARG A 28 31.18 7.52 -32.46
CA ARG A 28 30.24 6.41 -32.24
C ARG A 28 30.48 5.70 -30.90
N LEU A 29 31.73 5.55 -30.48
CA LEU A 29 32.07 5.01 -29.17
C LEU A 29 31.63 5.96 -28.05
N GLN A 30 31.85 7.26 -28.18
CA GLN A 30 31.44 8.26 -27.21
C GLN A 30 29.91 8.38 -27.09
N GLU A 31 29.17 8.35 -28.21
CA GLU A 31 27.71 8.37 -28.21
C GLU A 31 27.12 7.12 -27.55
N ARG A 32 27.64 5.93 -27.88
CA ARG A 32 27.24 4.68 -27.22
C ARG A 32 27.57 4.69 -25.74
N GLN A 33 28.76 5.16 -25.36
CA GLN A 33 29.18 5.27 -23.96
C GLN A 33 28.27 6.24 -23.18
N ARG A 34 27.96 7.42 -23.73
CA ARG A 34 27.01 8.36 -23.12
C ARG A 34 25.63 7.77 -22.96
N THR A 35 25.17 7.01 -23.94
CA THR A 35 23.86 6.35 -23.89
C THR A 35 23.83 5.28 -22.80
N LEU A 36 24.86 4.44 -22.72
CA LEU A 36 24.99 3.42 -21.67
C LEU A 36 25.06 4.02 -20.27
N VAL A 37 25.79 5.12 -20.09
CA VAL A 37 25.86 5.83 -18.80
C VAL A 37 24.48 6.37 -18.40
N LYS A 38 23.74 6.99 -19.33
CA LYS A 38 22.38 7.48 -19.07
C LYS A 38 21.41 6.35 -18.71
N VAL A 39 21.45 5.24 -19.45
CA VAL A 39 20.62 4.05 -19.16
C VAL A 39 20.99 3.46 -17.81
N GLY A 40 22.29 3.31 -17.51
CA GLY A 40 22.76 2.82 -16.22
C GLY A 40 22.31 3.71 -15.06
N ALA A 41 22.40 5.03 -15.21
CA ALA A 41 21.91 6.00 -14.23
C ALA A 41 20.38 5.89 -14.03
N ALA A 42 19.62 5.71 -15.12
CA ALA A 42 18.17 5.51 -15.03
C ALA A 42 17.81 4.21 -14.31
N VAL A 43 18.50 3.10 -14.60
CA VAL A 43 18.31 1.82 -13.91
C VAL A 43 18.65 1.93 -12.43
N LEU A 44 19.76 2.60 -12.09
CA LEU A 44 20.13 2.86 -10.69
C LEU A 44 19.08 3.71 -9.97
N ALA A 45 18.55 4.75 -10.61
CA ALA A 45 17.49 5.57 -10.03
C ALA A 45 16.23 4.73 -9.75
N VAL A 46 15.84 3.85 -10.68
CA VAL A 46 14.72 2.92 -10.49
C VAL A 46 14.99 1.94 -9.34
N MET A 47 16.19 1.38 -9.26
CA MET A 47 16.59 0.49 -8.16
C MET A 47 16.51 1.19 -6.79
N VAL A 48 16.96 2.44 -6.70
CA VAL A 48 16.87 3.24 -5.47
C VAL A 48 15.41 3.54 -5.11
N MET A 49 14.57 3.88 -6.09
CA MET A 49 13.14 4.09 -5.86
C MET A 49 12.46 2.82 -5.35
N ILE A 50 12.74 1.66 -5.97
CA ILE A 50 12.21 0.36 -5.53
C ILE A 50 12.67 0.03 -4.11
N ALA A 51 13.97 0.20 -3.81
CA ALA A 51 14.52 -0.04 -2.48
C ALA A 51 13.87 0.89 -1.43
N GLY A 52 13.68 2.17 -1.77
CA GLY A 52 13.00 3.14 -0.92
C GLY A 52 11.55 2.75 -0.62
N VAL A 53 10.80 2.34 -1.65
CA VAL A 53 9.42 1.83 -1.49
C VAL A 53 9.40 0.55 -0.64
N PHE A 54 10.34 -0.37 -0.87
CA PHE A 54 10.45 -1.61 -0.09
C PHE A 54 10.69 -1.32 1.39
N VAL A 55 11.67 -0.47 1.71
CA VAL A 55 11.97 -0.06 3.10
C VAL A 55 10.79 0.68 3.74
N TYR A 56 10.10 1.54 2.99
CA TYR A 56 8.91 2.23 3.49
C TYR A 56 7.78 1.26 3.82
N LEU A 57 7.46 0.33 2.92
CA LEU A 57 6.41 -0.67 3.11
C LEU A 57 6.74 -1.61 4.27
N ASP A 58 8.01 -2.00 4.42
CA ASP A 58 8.47 -2.84 5.54
C ASP A 58 8.41 -2.09 6.88
N SER A 59 8.90 -0.85 6.92
CA SER A 59 8.84 0.01 8.10
C SER A 59 7.40 0.25 8.55
N ALA A 60 6.48 0.52 7.61
CA ALA A 60 5.07 0.71 7.89
C ALA A 60 4.43 -0.54 8.49
N LYS A 61 4.73 -1.74 7.96
CA LYS A 61 4.24 -3.01 8.49
C LYS A 61 4.74 -3.27 9.92
N THR A 62 6.03 -3.08 10.15
CA THR A 62 6.65 -3.33 11.45
C THR A 62 6.07 -2.38 12.51
N LYS A 63 5.93 -1.09 12.20
CA LYS A 63 5.28 -0.11 13.09
C LYS A 63 3.83 -0.49 13.40
N ALA A 64 3.07 -0.86 12.38
CA ALA A 64 1.69 -1.29 12.57
C ALA A 64 1.59 -2.51 13.51
N ALA A 65 2.45 -3.51 13.32
CA ALA A 65 2.49 -4.71 14.16
C ALA A 65 2.84 -4.40 15.62
N THR A 66 3.75 -3.44 15.86
CA THR A 66 4.09 -3.03 17.23
C THR A 66 2.92 -2.37 17.95
N TYR A 67 2.20 -1.47 17.28
CA TYR A 67 1.02 -0.82 17.85
C TYR A 67 -0.16 -1.78 18.00
N GLU A 68 -0.31 -2.74 17.07
CA GLU A 68 -1.33 -3.77 17.18
C GLU A 68 -1.11 -4.66 18.42
N LEU A 69 0.13 -5.09 18.64
CA LEU A 69 0.49 -5.87 19.83
C LEU A 69 0.26 -5.07 21.12
N GLU A 70 0.58 -3.78 21.12
CA GLU A 70 0.31 -2.87 22.24
C GLU A 70 -1.20 -2.78 22.53
N GLY A 71 -2.03 -2.67 21.49
CA GLY A 71 -3.50 -2.68 21.61
C GLY A 71 -4.02 -3.96 22.27
N TYR A 72 -3.54 -5.13 21.83
CA TYR A 72 -3.90 -6.40 22.47
C TYR A 72 -3.40 -6.53 23.91
N ARG A 73 -2.22 -6.00 24.22
CA ARG A 73 -1.68 -6.02 25.60
C ARG A 73 -2.54 -5.20 26.55
N HIS A 74 -3.02 -4.02 26.12
CA HIS A 74 -3.95 -3.22 26.90
C HIS A 74 -5.28 -3.96 27.14
N LEU A 75 -5.83 -4.63 26.13
CA LEU A 75 -7.06 -5.43 26.30
C LEU A 75 -6.87 -6.62 27.25
N ALA A 76 -5.78 -7.36 27.09
CA ALA A 76 -5.49 -8.55 27.87
C ALA A 76 -5.07 -8.25 29.33
N GLY A 77 -4.86 -6.98 29.69
CA GLY A 77 -4.35 -6.58 31.00
C GLY A 77 -2.90 -7.04 31.25
N GLY A 78 -2.18 -7.46 30.20
CA GLY A 78 -0.80 -7.93 30.29
C GLY A 78 0.23 -6.79 30.36
N ASP A 79 -0.20 -5.55 30.20
CA ASP A 79 0.64 -4.37 30.40
C ASP A 79 0.57 -3.92 31.87
N PRO A 80 1.70 -3.93 32.62
CA PRO A 80 1.76 -3.46 34.02
C PRO A 80 1.19 -2.05 34.21
N ALA A 81 1.30 -1.18 33.20
CA ALA A 81 0.76 0.18 33.25
C ALA A 81 -0.77 0.24 33.13
N THR A 82 -1.42 -0.86 32.75
CA THR A 82 -2.88 -0.96 32.61
C THR A 82 -3.54 -2.01 33.49
N ALA A 83 -2.75 -2.86 34.17
CA ALA A 83 -3.24 -3.94 35.02
C ALA A 83 -4.18 -3.46 36.15
N GLY A 84 -3.98 -2.25 36.66
CA GLY A 84 -4.83 -1.64 37.70
C GLY A 84 -5.97 -0.75 37.17
N LEU A 85 -6.07 -0.53 35.86
CA LEU A 85 -7.05 0.40 35.28
C LEU A 85 -8.42 -0.27 35.11
N PRO A 86 -9.53 0.49 35.18
CA PRO A 86 -10.86 0.01 34.80
C PRO A 86 -10.88 -0.53 33.36
N ALA A 87 -11.76 -1.50 33.09
CA ALA A 87 -11.88 -2.12 31.77
C ALA A 87 -12.12 -1.10 30.65
N GLU A 88 -12.96 -0.09 30.90
CA GLU A 88 -13.24 0.98 29.94
C GLU A 88 -11.98 1.75 29.53
N GLU A 89 -11.11 2.06 30.48
CA GLU A 89 -9.88 2.82 30.21
C GLU A 89 -8.84 1.99 29.48
N ARG A 90 -8.78 0.69 29.77
CA ARG A 90 -7.97 -0.26 28.99
C ARG A 90 -8.42 -0.34 27.54
N ILE A 91 -9.74 -0.39 27.31
CA ILE A 91 -10.30 -0.42 25.95
C ILE A 91 -10.01 0.90 25.21
N LYS A 92 -10.05 2.06 25.90
CA LYS A 92 -9.66 3.36 25.29
C LYS A 92 -8.19 3.38 24.87
N LYS A 93 -7.28 2.89 25.70
CA LYS A 93 -5.86 2.76 25.33
C LYS A 93 -5.65 1.79 24.17
N ALA A 94 -6.36 0.66 24.19
CA ALA A 94 -6.32 -0.29 23.08
C ALA A 94 -6.81 0.33 21.77
N LEU A 95 -7.91 1.08 21.82
CA LEU A 95 -8.44 1.83 20.67
C LEU A 95 -7.41 2.81 20.11
N GLU A 96 -6.69 3.53 20.96
CA GLU A 96 -5.63 4.46 20.53
C GLU A 96 -4.49 3.71 19.83
N ALA A 97 -4.03 2.60 20.41
CA ALA A 97 -2.98 1.77 19.83
C ALA A 97 -3.41 1.17 18.47
N PHE A 98 -4.61 0.60 18.37
CA PHE A 98 -5.12 0.11 17.08
C PHE A 98 -5.32 1.22 16.05
N SER A 99 -5.68 2.43 16.47
CA SER A 99 -5.78 3.59 15.56
C SER A 99 -4.41 3.97 15.00
N LYS A 100 -3.37 4.03 15.85
CA LYS A 100 -1.98 4.24 15.41
C LYS A 100 -1.50 3.15 14.46
N ALA A 101 -1.83 1.89 14.75
CA ALA A 101 -1.55 0.76 13.88
C ALA A 101 -2.21 0.95 12.50
N TYR A 102 -3.48 1.34 12.48
CA TYR A 102 -4.25 1.56 11.26
C TYR A 102 -3.72 2.74 10.45
N ASP A 103 -3.21 3.79 11.10
CA ASP A 103 -2.56 4.91 10.43
C ASP A 103 -1.20 4.53 9.81
N ALA A 104 -0.44 3.65 10.46
CA ALA A 104 0.78 3.10 9.89
C ALA A 104 0.49 2.15 8.72
N ARG A 105 -0.56 1.32 8.83
CA ARG A 105 -0.99 0.39 7.78
C ARG A 105 -2.50 0.22 7.80
N LYS A 106 -3.16 0.71 6.76
CA LYS A 106 -4.60 0.50 6.57
C LYS A 106 -4.87 -0.99 6.33
N SER A 107 -5.65 -1.61 7.21
CA SER A 107 -6.03 -3.03 7.09
C SER A 107 -7.42 -3.29 7.66
N ALA A 108 -8.12 -4.28 7.11
CA ALA A 108 -9.48 -4.63 7.51
C ALA A 108 -9.51 -5.22 8.94
N ASP A 109 -8.49 -6.01 9.30
CA ASP A 109 -8.25 -6.54 10.64
C ASP A 109 -8.13 -5.43 11.69
N LEU A 110 -7.29 -4.42 11.47
CA LEU A 110 -7.14 -3.31 12.41
C LEU A 110 -8.41 -2.48 12.54
N LYS A 111 -9.08 -2.21 11.41
CA LYS A 111 -10.37 -1.50 11.43
C LYS A 111 -11.45 -2.31 12.16
N PHE A 112 -11.41 -3.64 12.05
CA PHE A 112 -12.28 -4.54 12.80
C PHE A 112 -12.01 -4.48 14.31
N SER A 113 -10.75 -4.51 14.72
CA SER A 113 -10.35 -4.35 16.13
C SER A 113 -10.79 -2.99 16.70
N ILE A 114 -10.65 -1.91 15.93
CA ILE A 114 -11.19 -0.58 16.28
C ILE A 114 -12.71 -0.64 16.49
N GLY A 115 -13.44 -1.30 15.58
CA GLY A 115 -14.89 -1.49 15.69
C GLY A 115 -15.30 -2.27 16.95
N LEU A 116 -14.53 -3.30 17.33
CA LEU A 116 -14.73 -4.05 18.57
C LEU A 116 -14.55 -3.15 19.80
N CYS A 117 -13.49 -2.34 19.83
CA CYS A 117 -13.27 -1.40 20.93
C CYS A 117 -14.43 -0.40 21.06
N TYR A 118 -14.94 0.15 19.94
CA TYR A 118 -16.13 1.02 20.00
C TYR A 118 -17.36 0.29 20.54
N PHE A 119 -17.57 -0.96 20.13
CA PHE A 119 -18.69 -1.77 20.61
C PHE A 119 -18.61 -2.03 22.13
N ASP A 120 -17.42 -2.36 22.64
CA ASP A 120 -17.20 -2.63 24.06
C ASP A 120 -17.33 -1.35 24.92
N LEU A 121 -17.01 -0.19 24.34
CA LEU A 121 -17.26 1.13 24.94
C LEU A 121 -18.73 1.58 24.85
N GLY A 122 -19.62 0.79 24.25
CA GLY A 122 -21.02 1.15 24.02
C GLY A 122 -21.24 2.22 22.94
N ARG A 123 -20.19 2.57 22.20
CA ARG A 123 -20.20 3.54 21.09
C ARG A 123 -20.68 2.86 19.80
N TYR A 124 -21.96 2.50 19.80
CA TYR A 124 -22.53 1.61 18.79
C TYR A 124 -22.55 2.20 17.38
N ASP A 125 -22.73 3.51 17.23
CA ASP A 125 -22.79 4.14 15.91
C ASP A 125 -21.40 4.17 15.26
N GLU A 126 -20.35 4.44 16.03
CA GLU A 126 -18.97 4.34 15.56
C GLU A 126 -18.55 2.89 15.27
N ALA A 127 -19.00 1.94 16.09
CA ALA A 127 -18.78 0.53 15.85
C ALA A 127 -19.42 0.08 14.52
N ILE A 128 -20.67 0.47 14.26
CA ILE A 128 -21.36 0.16 13.00
C ILE A 128 -20.59 0.73 11.81
N LYS A 129 -20.16 2.00 11.85
CA LYS A 129 -19.37 2.60 10.78
C LYS A 129 -18.08 1.82 10.51
N ALA A 130 -17.33 1.51 11.57
CA ALA A 130 -16.08 0.74 11.44
C ALA A 130 -16.33 -0.65 10.82
N PHE A 131 -17.37 -1.37 11.27
CA PHE A 131 -17.70 -2.69 10.74
C PHE A 131 -18.27 -2.65 9.31
N GLN A 132 -18.96 -1.57 8.92
CA GLN A 132 -19.41 -1.38 7.54
C GLN A 132 -18.21 -1.21 6.59
N GLU A 133 -17.23 -0.38 6.95
CA GLU A 133 -15.99 -0.25 6.17
C GLU A 133 -15.26 -1.59 6.02
N VAL A 134 -15.21 -2.39 7.09
CA VAL A 134 -14.65 -3.76 7.04
C VAL A 134 -15.46 -4.65 6.10
N GLY A 135 -16.80 -4.55 6.17
CA GLY A 135 -17.74 -5.27 5.33
C GLY A 135 -17.69 -4.91 3.84
N GLU A 136 -17.10 -3.77 3.50
CA GLU A 136 -16.89 -3.29 2.14
C GLU A 136 -15.45 -3.48 1.66
N SER A 137 -14.57 -4.00 2.52
CA SER A 137 -13.18 -4.25 2.16
C SER A 137 -13.04 -5.41 1.16
N ALA A 138 -12.01 -5.34 0.31
CA ALA A 138 -11.67 -6.42 -0.62
C ALA A 138 -11.17 -7.70 0.07
N ASP A 139 -10.92 -7.67 1.39
CA ASP A 139 -10.54 -8.84 2.15
C ASP A 139 -11.78 -9.68 2.45
N VAL A 140 -12.01 -10.69 1.59
CA VAL A 140 -13.15 -11.61 1.67
C VAL A 140 -13.27 -12.27 3.05
N ARG A 141 -12.15 -12.47 3.76
CA ARG A 141 -12.15 -13.07 5.11
C ARG A 141 -12.85 -12.16 6.13
N PHE A 142 -12.73 -10.84 5.95
CA PHE A 142 -13.28 -9.85 6.85
C PHE A 142 -14.61 -9.25 6.37
N ALA A 143 -14.89 -9.25 5.07
CA ALA A 143 -16.11 -8.67 4.51
C ALA A 143 -17.40 -9.26 5.14
N GLY A 144 -17.49 -10.60 5.20
CA GLY A 144 -18.63 -11.27 5.85
C GLY A 144 -18.68 -11.01 7.36
N LEU A 145 -17.51 -10.95 8.01
CA LEU A 145 -17.41 -10.73 9.45
C LEU A 145 -17.84 -9.30 9.86
N GLY A 146 -17.49 -8.29 9.06
CA GLY A 146 -17.90 -6.91 9.26
C GLY A 146 -19.41 -6.76 9.22
N GLN A 147 -20.07 -7.24 8.17
CA GLN A 147 -21.53 -7.20 8.05
C GLN A 147 -22.24 -8.00 9.16
N TYR A 148 -21.69 -9.16 9.55
CA TYR A 148 -22.18 -9.91 10.70
C TYR A 148 -22.12 -9.08 12.00
N LYS A 149 -21.00 -8.38 12.26
CA LYS A 149 -20.88 -7.50 13.43
C LYS A 149 -21.84 -6.32 13.36
N VAL A 150 -22.07 -5.71 12.20
CA VAL A 150 -23.11 -4.67 12.03
C VAL A 150 -24.46 -5.21 12.49
N ALA A 151 -24.85 -6.40 12.04
CA ALA A 151 -26.10 -7.03 12.46
C ALA A 151 -26.15 -7.26 13.98
N MET A 152 -25.07 -7.76 14.57
CA MET A 152 -24.98 -7.93 16.04
C MET A 152 -25.16 -6.61 16.79
N VAL A 153 -24.54 -5.52 16.33
CA VAL A 153 -24.70 -4.21 16.98
C VAL A 153 -26.14 -3.71 16.84
N GLN A 154 -26.77 -3.85 15.67
CA GLN A 154 -28.17 -3.47 15.45
C GLN A 154 -29.12 -4.27 16.35
N LEU A 155 -28.89 -5.58 16.52
CA LEU A 155 -29.66 -6.40 17.46
C LEU A 155 -29.50 -5.90 18.90
N LYS A 156 -28.29 -5.52 19.32
CA LYS A 156 -28.05 -4.96 20.65
C LYS A 156 -28.72 -3.60 20.85
N LYS A 157 -28.92 -2.83 19.77
CA LYS A 157 -29.73 -1.59 19.76
C LYS A 157 -31.24 -1.85 19.71
N GLY A 158 -31.68 -3.09 19.49
CA GLY A 158 -33.09 -3.47 19.35
C GLY A 158 -33.66 -3.29 17.94
N ASP A 159 -32.84 -2.96 16.94
CA ASP A 159 -33.27 -2.75 15.55
C ASP A 159 -33.13 -4.06 14.73
N SER A 160 -34.03 -5.01 15.00
CA SER A 160 -34.03 -6.34 14.36
C SER A 160 -34.23 -6.27 12.84
N ALA A 161 -34.92 -5.24 12.34
CA ALA A 161 -35.13 -5.04 10.90
C ALA A 161 -33.82 -4.70 10.19
N LYS A 162 -33.03 -3.76 10.73
CA LYS A 162 -31.70 -3.44 10.18
C LYS A 162 -30.71 -4.59 10.33
N ALA A 163 -30.82 -5.37 11.41
CA ALA A 163 -30.00 -6.56 11.59
C ALA A 163 -30.27 -7.61 10.50
N LEU A 164 -31.54 -7.87 10.18
CA LEU A 164 -31.92 -8.81 9.12
C LEU A 164 -31.36 -8.37 7.76
N ALA A 165 -31.53 -7.09 7.40
CA ALA A 165 -31.01 -6.55 6.15
C ALA A 165 -29.48 -6.69 6.03
N ALA A 166 -28.74 -6.50 7.12
CA ALA A 166 -27.29 -6.69 7.15
C ALA A 166 -26.89 -8.17 6.96
N LEU A 167 -27.62 -9.12 7.56
CA LEU A 167 -27.39 -10.56 7.39
C LEU A 167 -27.76 -11.04 5.98
N GLU A 168 -28.81 -10.50 5.37
CA GLU A 168 -29.16 -10.79 3.97
C GLU A 168 -28.02 -10.40 3.02
N LYS A 169 -27.39 -9.24 3.25
CA LYS A 169 -26.21 -8.81 2.46
C LYS A 169 -25.06 -9.81 2.54
N VAL A 170 -24.84 -10.44 3.70
CA VAL A 170 -23.81 -11.51 3.89
C VAL A 170 -24.15 -12.76 3.08
N VAL A 171 -25.40 -13.21 3.14
CA VAL A 171 -25.85 -14.41 2.42
C VAL A 171 -25.75 -14.20 0.91
N LEU A 172 -26.11 -13.01 0.42
CA LEU A 172 -26.04 -12.65 -0.99
C LEU A 172 -24.59 -12.54 -1.49
N THR A 173 -23.68 -11.96 -0.72
CA THR A 173 -22.25 -11.91 -1.10
C THR A 173 -21.60 -13.29 -1.07
N ARG A 174 -22.00 -14.20 -0.17
CA ARG A 174 -21.49 -15.57 -0.12
C ARG A 174 -22.01 -16.44 -1.28
N ASN A 175 -23.21 -16.15 -1.79
CA ASN A 175 -23.86 -16.91 -2.86
C ASN A 175 -23.67 -16.28 -4.26
N ALA A 176 -22.97 -15.15 -4.36
CA ALA A 176 -22.60 -14.59 -5.66
C ALA A 176 -21.54 -15.50 -6.32
N PRO A 177 -21.73 -15.91 -7.59
CA PRO A 177 -20.71 -16.68 -8.29
C PRO A 177 -19.43 -15.85 -8.36
N LEU A 178 -18.30 -16.47 -8.01
CA LEU A 178 -16.96 -15.89 -8.20
C LEU A 178 -16.84 -15.47 -9.67
N GLN A 179 -16.86 -14.16 -9.94
CA GLN A 179 -16.54 -13.59 -11.25
C GLN A 179 -15.04 -13.40 -11.37
#